data_AF-A0A388T696-F1
#
_entry.id   AF-A0A388T696-F1
#
_cell.length_a   1.000
_cell.length_b   1.000
_cell.length_c   1.000
_cell.angle_alpha   90.00
_cell.angle_beta   90.00
_cell.angle_gamma   90.00
#
_symmetry.space_group_name_H-M   'P 1'
#
loop_
_entity.id
_entity.type
_entity.pdbx_description
1 polymer ?
#
loop_
_entity_poly.entity_id
_entity_poly.type
_entity_poly.pdbx_seq_one_letter_code
_entity_poly.pdbx_strand_id
1 'polypeptide(L)'
;MEAHVKEALQSWYGAWELHEEAAQEAFTAAFPALSPATKCQCFGPTLRWTTPGEGAGKVCLDDHGRATIEFENVPKTATGTAMTECWGADWFDEGAGGFAEAEPGQYHYEDEQTYAEYEFDVNADGTVTFGISYVKVDDIVTMLDALERALADQRPD
;
A
#
# COMPACT_ATOMS: atom_id res chain seq x y z
N MET A 1 16.35 28.81 -21.22
CA MET A 1 16.69 27.38 -21.31
C MET A 1 17.01 27.07 -22.75
N GLU A 2 18.19 26.50 -23.01
CA GLU A 2 18.61 26.08 -24.36
C GLU A 2 17.68 25.01 -24.93
N ALA A 3 17.57 24.95 -26.26
CA ALA A 3 16.61 24.05 -26.93
C ALA A 3 16.83 22.56 -26.57
N HIS A 4 18.08 22.11 -26.55
CA HIS A 4 18.43 20.72 -26.21
C HIS A 4 18.10 20.37 -24.74
N VAL A 5 18.17 21.34 -23.82
CA VAL A 5 17.77 21.13 -22.42
C VAL A 5 16.26 20.99 -22.31
N LYS A 6 15.50 21.80 -23.06
CA LYS A 6 14.03 21.69 -23.10
C LYS A 6 13.59 20.31 -23.58
N GLU A 7 14.20 19.82 -24.65
CA GLU A 7 13.92 18.49 -25.21
C GLU A 7 14.27 17.37 -24.23
N ALA A 8 15.45 17.44 -23.58
CA ALA A 8 15.86 16.46 -22.58
C ALA A 8 14.87 16.40 -21.40
N LEU A 9 14.45 17.55 -20.87
CA LEU A 9 13.47 17.60 -19.78
C LEU A 9 12.08 17.12 -20.22
N GLN A 10 11.64 17.45 -21.44
CA GLN A 10 10.38 16.93 -21.98
C GLN A 10 10.39 15.41 -22.09
N SER A 11 11.49 14.82 -22.56
CA SER A 11 11.64 13.37 -22.60
C SER A 11 11.63 12.74 -21.21
N TRP A 12 12.29 13.38 -20.24
CA TRP A 12 12.29 12.91 -18.85
C TRP A 12 10.89 12.93 -18.24
N TYR A 13 10.18 14.06 -18.34
CA TYR A 13 8.82 14.19 -17.79
C TYR A 13 7.84 13.26 -18.47
N GLY A 14 7.92 13.06 -19.79
CA GLY A 14 7.06 12.10 -20.48
C GLY A 14 7.30 10.65 -20.04
N ALA A 15 8.55 10.27 -19.76
CA ALA A 15 8.86 8.94 -19.21
C ALA A 15 8.33 8.78 -17.78
N TRP A 16 8.38 9.85 -16.98
CA TRP A 16 7.83 9.87 -15.63
C TRP A 16 6.30 9.72 -15.62
N GLU A 17 5.59 10.47 -16.46
CA GLU A 17 4.13 10.36 -16.60
C GLU A 17 3.70 8.93 -16.95
N LEU A 18 4.38 8.29 -17.91
CA LEU A 18 4.13 6.88 -18.26
C LEU A 18 4.38 5.91 -17.10
N HIS A 19 5.39 6.20 -16.26
CA HIS A 19 5.69 5.39 -15.09
C HIS A 19 4.58 5.51 -14.03
N GLU A 20 4.09 6.72 -13.77
CA GLU A 20 2.97 6.98 -12.87
C GLU A 20 1.66 6.32 -13.32
N GLU A 21 1.38 6.34 -14.63
CA GLU A 21 0.24 5.64 -15.22
C GLU A 21 0.35 4.13 -15.05
N ALA A 22 1.51 3.55 -15.40
CA ALA A 22 1.75 2.12 -15.26
C ALA A 22 1.66 1.64 -13.80
N ALA A 23 2.13 2.43 -12.83
CA ALA A 23 2.00 2.11 -11.42
C ALA A 23 0.53 2.08 -10.97
N GLN A 24 -0.27 3.07 -11.38
CA GLN A 24 -1.71 3.08 -11.08
C GLN A 24 -2.45 1.90 -11.70
N GLU A 25 -2.13 1.54 -12.94
CA GLU A 25 -2.66 0.34 -13.60
C GLU A 25 -2.30 -0.93 -12.82
N ALA A 26 -1.06 -1.06 -12.35
CA ALA A 26 -0.64 -2.20 -11.54
C ALA A 26 -1.39 -2.27 -10.20
N PHE A 27 -1.53 -1.14 -9.50
CA PHE A 27 -2.27 -1.08 -8.22
C PHE A 27 -3.74 -1.45 -8.40
N THR A 28 -4.41 -0.90 -9.43
CA THR A 28 -5.82 -1.22 -9.72
C THR A 28 -6.01 -2.64 -10.23
N ALA A 29 -5.03 -3.23 -10.90
CA ALA A 29 -5.07 -4.65 -11.28
C ALA A 29 -5.01 -5.57 -10.05
N ALA A 30 -4.18 -5.23 -9.06
CA ALA A 30 -4.05 -6.00 -7.81
C ALA A 30 -5.21 -5.76 -6.83
N PHE A 31 -5.77 -4.55 -6.80
CA PHE A 31 -6.88 -4.18 -5.92
C PHE A 31 -7.96 -3.42 -6.70
N PRO A 32 -8.90 -4.12 -7.35
CA PRO A 32 -9.85 -3.52 -8.31
C PRO A 32 -10.79 -2.47 -7.73
N ALA A 33 -10.97 -2.42 -6.41
CA ALA A 33 -11.80 -1.41 -5.75
C ALA A 33 -11.11 -0.05 -5.58
N LEU A 34 -9.82 0.06 -5.97
CA LEU A 34 -9.11 1.34 -6.02
C LEU A 34 -9.62 2.22 -7.18
N SER A 35 -9.81 3.50 -6.90
CA SER A 35 -10.31 4.48 -7.88
C SER A 35 -9.50 5.78 -7.85
N PRO A 36 -9.26 6.45 -8.98
CA PRO A 36 -8.52 7.71 -9.02
C PRO A 36 -9.16 8.81 -8.15
N ALA A 37 -8.34 9.48 -7.33
CA ALA A 37 -8.76 10.62 -6.55
C ALA A 37 -8.57 11.94 -7.34
N THR A 38 -9.52 12.87 -7.20
CA THR A 38 -9.48 14.19 -7.85
C THR A 38 -8.59 15.22 -7.13
N LYS A 39 -8.15 14.93 -5.89
CA LYS A 39 -7.27 15.79 -5.08
C LYS A 39 -6.32 14.92 -4.25
N CYS A 40 -5.02 15.13 -4.41
CA CYS A 40 -3.97 14.44 -3.67
C CYS A 40 -3.35 15.33 -2.59
N GLN A 41 -2.94 14.71 -1.48
CA GLN A 41 -1.96 15.26 -0.54
C GLN A 41 -0.58 14.61 -0.70
N CYS A 42 -0.46 13.67 -1.64
CA CYS A 42 0.77 12.99 -2.03
C CYS A 42 1.39 13.73 -3.23
N PHE A 43 2.70 13.60 -3.45
CA PHE A 43 3.41 14.30 -4.54
C PHE A 43 3.04 13.80 -5.95
N GLY A 44 2.35 12.66 -6.07
CA GLY A 44 1.89 12.09 -7.34
C GLY A 44 0.43 11.63 -7.34
N PRO A 45 0.00 10.90 -8.39
CA PRO A 45 -1.34 10.34 -8.49
C PRO A 45 -1.69 9.46 -7.28
N THR A 46 -2.94 9.53 -6.85
CA THR A 46 -3.44 8.77 -5.70
C THR A 46 -4.72 8.06 -6.08
N LEU A 47 -4.77 6.78 -5.74
CA LEU A 47 -5.95 5.96 -5.78
C LEU A 47 -6.56 5.90 -4.38
N ARG A 48 -7.89 5.83 -4.31
CA ARG A 48 -8.64 5.70 -3.06
C ARG A 48 -9.55 4.51 -3.09
N TRP A 49 -9.75 3.94 -1.92
CA TRP A 49 -10.64 2.82 -1.68
C TRP A 49 -11.50 3.14 -0.46
N THR A 50 -12.77 2.74 -0.50
CA THR A 50 -13.67 2.75 0.66
C THR A 50 -14.74 1.70 0.41
N THR A 51 -14.77 0.66 1.25
CA THR A 51 -15.81 -0.37 1.25
C THR A 51 -16.35 -0.52 2.67
N PRO A 52 -17.65 -0.29 2.91
CA PRO A 52 -18.24 -0.46 4.24
C PRO A 52 -17.98 -1.85 4.81
N GLY A 53 -17.41 -1.91 6.02
CA GLY A 53 -17.08 -3.16 6.71
C GLY A 53 -15.75 -3.80 6.33
N GLU A 54 -15.09 -3.34 5.26
CA GLU A 54 -13.76 -3.84 4.85
C GLU A 54 -12.64 -2.83 5.11
N GLY A 55 -12.95 -1.53 5.08
CA GLY A 55 -12.00 -0.46 5.37
C GLY A 55 -12.04 0.67 4.35
N ALA A 56 -11.08 1.56 4.47
CA ALA A 56 -10.86 2.66 3.53
C ALA A 56 -9.39 3.02 3.48
N GLY A 57 -8.98 3.76 2.46
CA GLY A 57 -7.62 4.26 2.40
C GLY A 57 -7.21 4.79 1.05
N LYS A 58 -5.90 4.88 0.88
CA LYS A 58 -5.28 5.34 -0.35
C LYS A 58 -4.01 4.57 -0.69
N VAL A 59 -3.69 4.55 -1.98
CA VAL A 59 -2.40 4.11 -2.52
C VAL A 59 -1.87 5.22 -3.42
N CYS A 60 -0.60 5.58 -3.30
CA CYS A 60 0.02 6.60 -4.13
C CYS A 60 1.44 6.23 -4.54
N LEU A 61 1.93 6.93 -5.56
CA LEU A 61 3.33 6.94 -5.96
C LEU A 61 3.92 8.32 -5.61
N ASP A 62 5.10 8.35 -5.00
CA ASP A 62 5.84 9.57 -4.73
C ASP A 62 6.68 10.02 -5.95
N ASP A 63 7.32 11.18 -5.84
CA ASP A 63 8.17 11.79 -6.88
C ASP A 63 9.52 11.07 -7.08
N HIS A 64 9.77 10.00 -6.32
CA HIS A 64 10.95 9.14 -6.42
C HIS A 64 10.61 7.73 -6.96
N GLY A 65 9.34 7.47 -7.26
CA GLY A 65 8.87 6.20 -7.85
C GLY A 65 8.63 5.14 -6.79
N ARG A 66 8.44 5.55 -5.54
CA ARG A 66 8.15 4.67 -4.41
C ARG A 66 6.67 4.75 -4.09
N ALA A 67 6.11 3.61 -3.73
CA ALA A 67 4.70 3.45 -3.44
C ALA A 67 4.43 3.59 -1.94
N THR A 68 3.25 4.09 -1.61
CA THR A 68 2.75 4.17 -0.24
C THR A 68 1.30 3.70 -0.17
N ILE A 69 0.99 2.85 0.81
CA ILE A 69 -0.38 2.53 1.25
C ILE A 69 -0.64 3.24 2.57
N GLU A 70 -1.82 3.84 2.72
CA GLU A 70 -2.36 4.27 4.02
C GLU A 70 -3.81 3.81 4.10
N PHE A 71 -4.05 2.70 4.80
CA PHE A 71 -5.36 2.07 4.96
C PHE A 71 -5.82 2.12 6.42
N GLU A 72 -7.12 2.24 6.62
CA GLU A 72 -7.77 2.46 7.90
C GLU A 72 -8.90 1.46 8.11
N ASN A 73 -9.03 0.99 9.35
CA ASN A 73 -10.11 0.12 9.82
C ASN A 73 -10.27 -1.17 8.99
N VAL A 74 -9.15 -1.79 8.59
CA VAL A 74 -9.14 -3.05 7.82
C VAL A 74 -9.23 -4.24 8.78
N PRO A 75 -10.04 -5.29 8.52
CA PRO A 75 -10.11 -6.47 9.37
C PRO A 75 -8.73 -7.08 9.67
N LYS A 76 -8.40 -7.26 10.96
CA LYS A 76 -7.09 -7.80 11.38
C LYS A 76 -6.79 -9.18 10.80
N THR A 77 -7.82 -10.01 10.64
CA THR A 77 -7.73 -11.32 10.00
C THR A 77 -7.27 -11.23 8.55
N ALA A 78 -7.80 -10.26 7.78
CA ALA A 78 -7.39 -10.02 6.40
C ALA A 78 -5.95 -9.50 6.34
N THR A 79 -5.64 -8.47 7.15
CA THR A 79 -4.31 -7.88 7.23
C THR A 79 -3.25 -8.91 7.60
N GLY A 80 -3.51 -9.74 8.63
CA GLY A 80 -2.56 -10.75 9.08
C GLY A 80 -2.32 -11.88 8.07
N THR A 81 -3.35 -12.25 7.30
CA THR A 81 -3.22 -13.20 6.19
C THR A 81 -2.32 -12.63 5.10
N ALA A 82 -2.58 -11.40 4.68
CA ALA A 82 -1.81 -10.73 3.64
C ALA A 82 -0.34 -10.53 4.05
N MET A 83 -0.11 -10.09 5.30
CA MET A 83 1.24 -9.94 5.85
C MET A 83 2.02 -11.25 5.91
N THR A 84 1.39 -12.32 6.38
CA THR A 84 2.03 -13.64 6.45
C THR A 84 2.44 -14.14 5.06
N GLU A 85 1.63 -13.88 4.04
CA GLU A 85 1.94 -14.25 2.66
C GLU A 85 3.09 -13.42 2.08
N CYS A 86 3.12 -12.11 2.35
CA CYS A 86 4.11 -11.21 1.76
C CYS A 86 5.48 -11.30 2.45
N TRP A 87 5.49 -11.37 3.79
CA TRP A 87 6.69 -11.15 4.59
C TRP A 87 6.96 -12.24 5.64
N GLY A 88 6.01 -13.14 5.87
CA GLY A 88 6.11 -14.19 6.88
C GLY A 88 5.39 -13.86 8.18
N ALA A 89 5.25 -14.86 9.04
CA ALA A 89 4.48 -14.77 10.28
C ALA A 89 5.23 -14.06 11.42
N ASP A 90 6.55 -13.94 11.35
CA ASP A 90 7.39 -13.43 12.43
C ASP A 90 7.90 -12.00 12.18
N TRP A 91 7.25 -11.25 11.28
CA TRP A 91 7.74 -9.94 10.85
C TRP A 91 7.84 -8.90 11.97
N PHE A 92 6.94 -8.90 12.97
CA PHE A 92 7.06 -8.09 14.18
C PHE A 92 7.14 -8.91 15.47
N ASP A 93 7.72 -10.12 15.41
CA ASP A 93 7.96 -10.99 16.57
C ASP A 93 6.68 -11.41 17.35
N GLU A 94 5.51 -11.49 16.71
CA GLU A 94 4.22 -11.80 17.35
C GLU A 94 4.03 -13.29 17.66
N GLY A 95 4.92 -14.14 17.16
CA GLY A 95 4.90 -15.58 17.36
C GLY A 95 4.30 -16.37 16.21
N ALA A 96 4.02 -17.66 16.44
CA ALA A 96 3.72 -18.62 15.36
C ALA A 96 2.41 -18.36 14.59
N GLY A 97 1.45 -17.63 15.17
CA GLY A 97 0.22 -17.20 14.49
C GLY A 97 0.34 -15.87 13.74
N GLY A 98 1.50 -15.21 13.86
CA GLY A 98 1.84 -13.94 13.25
C GLY A 98 0.86 -12.80 13.50
N PHE A 99 0.82 -11.84 12.58
CA PHE A 99 0.07 -10.60 12.76
C PHE A 99 -1.44 -10.79 12.98
N ALA A 100 -2.02 -11.91 12.55
CA ALA A 100 -3.42 -12.24 12.80
C ALA A 100 -3.72 -12.45 14.30
N GLU A 101 -2.72 -12.86 15.09
CA GLU A 101 -2.81 -13.05 16.54
C GLU A 101 -2.23 -11.85 17.33
N ALA A 102 -1.75 -10.81 16.65
CA ALA A 102 -1.22 -9.61 17.29
C ALA A 102 -2.22 -8.99 18.29
N GLU A 103 -1.73 -8.63 19.47
CA GLU A 103 -2.51 -7.93 20.49
C GLU A 103 -2.73 -6.46 20.08
N PRO A 104 -3.76 -5.78 20.62
CA PRO A 104 -3.95 -4.36 20.36
C PRO A 104 -2.71 -3.53 20.74
N GLY A 105 -2.27 -2.66 19.83
CA GLY A 105 -1.05 -1.89 20.00
C GLY A 105 -0.43 -1.43 18.69
N GLN A 106 0.67 -0.68 18.80
CA GLN A 106 1.41 -0.15 17.66
C GLN A 106 2.63 -1.01 17.37
N TYR A 107 2.77 -1.38 16.11
CA TYR A 107 3.85 -2.18 15.55
C TYR A 107 4.54 -1.36 14.47
N HIS A 108 5.87 -1.36 14.50
CA HIS A 108 6.67 -0.51 13.62
C HIS A 108 7.96 -1.20 13.23
N TYR A 109 8.31 -1.09 11.95
CA TYR A 109 9.56 -1.55 11.38
C TYR A 109 10.05 -0.56 10.32
N GLU A 110 11.32 -0.19 10.41
CA GLU A 110 12.02 0.59 9.39
C GLU A 110 13.10 -0.31 8.77
N ASP A 111 13.07 -0.47 7.44
CA ASP A 111 14.16 -1.12 6.73
C ASP A 111 15.28 -0.11 6.47
N GLU A 112 16.36 -0.18 7.25
CA GLU A 112 17.52 0.70 7.12
C GLU A 112 18.18 0.65 5.73
N GLN A 113 18.00 -0.42 4.96
CA GLN A 113 18.60 -0.55 3.64
C GLN A 113 17.80 0.20 2.56
N THR A 114 16.48 0.20 2.66
CA THR A 114 15.58 0.77 1.65
C THR A 114 14.91 2.07 2.10
N TYR A 115 14.98 2.40 3.39
CA TYR A 115 14.20 3.43 4.08
C TYR A 115 12.69 3.22 3.97
N ALA A 116 12.25 1.98 3.75
CA ALA A 116 10.85 1.63 3.81
C ALA A 116 10.36 1.63 5.26
N GLU A 117 9.16 2.14 5.48
CA GLU A 117 8.55 2.28 6.80
C GLU A 117 7.24 1.50 6.83
N TYR A 118 7.04 0.72 7.89
CA TYR A 118 5.89 -0.17 8.09
C TYR A 118 5.29 0.12 9.45
N GLU A 119 4.14 0.79 9.48
CA GLU A 119 3.43 1.17 10.70
C GLU A 119 2.07 0.50 10.73
N PHE A 120 1.77 -0.23 11.81
CA PHE A 120 0.49 -0.91 11.99
C PHE A 120 -0.06 -0.64 13.38
N ASP A 121 -1.28 -0.12 13.46
CA ASP A 121 -2.03 0.09 14.69
C ASP A 121 -3.17 -0.91 14.77
N VAL A 122 -3.03 -1.90 15.66
CA VAL A 122 -4.06 -2.92 15.91
C VAL A 122 -5.08 -2.35 16.89
N ASN A 123 -6.27 -2.07 16.39
CA ASN A 123 -7.36 -1.52 17.18
C ASN A 123 -8.01 -2.60 18.07
N ALA A 124 -8.54 -2.16 19.22
CA ALA A 124 -9.22 -3.04 20.16
C ALA A 124 -10.51 -3.69 19.61
N ASP A 125 -11.06 -3.18 18.51
CA ASP A 125 -12.26 -3.70 17.85
C ASP A 125 -11.95 -4.79 16.80
N GLY A 126 -10.68 -5.19 16.66
CA GLY A 126 -10.26 -6.22 15.72
C GLY A 126 -9.99 -5.71 14.31
N THR A 127 -9.88 -4.39 14.14
CA THR A 127 -9.40 -3.76 12.89
C THR A 127 -7.95 -3.30 13.00
N VAL A 128 -7.37 -2.90 11.87
CA VAL A 128 -6.00 -2.40 11.76
C VAL A 128 -6.00 -1.15 10.91
N THR A 129 -5.31 -0.12 11.38
CA THR A 129 -4.93 1.05 10.58
C THR A 129 -3.44 0.94 10.30
N PHE A 130 -3.03 0.99 9.03
CA PHE A 130 -1.63 0.78 8.68
C PHE A 130 -1.15 1.68 7.55
N GLY A 131 0.14 1.99 7.63
CA GLY A 131 0.93 2.66 6.62
C GLY A 131 2.09 1.78 6.17
N ILE A 132 2.26 1.63 4.86
CA ILE A 132 3.46 1.03 4.27
C ILE A 132 4.01 2.07 3.31
N SER A 133 5.17 2.63 3.62
CA SER A 133 5.69 3.83 2.96
C SER A 133 7.05 3.60 2.33
N TYR A 134 7.30 4.32 1.23
CA TYR A 134 8.59 4.37 0.54
C TYR A 134 9.09 3.03 0.01
N VAL A 135 8.18 2.12 -0.28
CA VAL A 135 8.48 0.77 -0.80
C VAL A 135 8.44 0.74 -2.33
N LYS A 136 8.90 -0.36 -2.90
CA LYS A 136 8.82 -0.56 -4.35
C LYS A 136 7.39 -0.87 -4.80
N VAL A 137 7.11 -0.62 -6.08
CA VAL A 137 5.81 -0.90 -6.69
C VAL A 137 5.45 -2.39 -6.63
N ASP A 138 6.40 -3.30 -6.83
CA ASP A 138 6.18 -4.75 -6.77
C ASP A 138 5.78 -5.24 -5.38
N ASP A 139 6.39 -4.69 -4.32
CA ASP A 139 6.02 -5.01 -2.94
C ASP A 139 4.57 -4.57 -2.63
N ILE A 140 4.18 -3.36 -3.05
CA ILE A 140 2.81 -2.86 -2.87
C ILE A 140 1.80 -3.65 -3.70
N VAL A 141 2.12 -3.99 -4.95
CA VAL A 141 1.25 -4.81 -5.79
C VAL A 141 1.02 -6.18 -5.15
N THR A 142 2.05 -6.78 -4.57
CA THR A 142 1.95 -8.08 -3.89
C THR A 142 1.08 -7.99 -2.63
N MET A 143 1.30 -6.96 -1.80
CA MET A 143 0.50 -6.73 -0.59
C MET A 143 -0.98 -6.44 -0.93
N LEU A 144 -1.23 -5.65 -1.97
CA LEU A 144 -2.58 -5.33 -2.44
C LEU A 144 -3.33 -6.57 -2.93
N ASP A 145 -2.69 -7.41 -3.75
CA ASP A 145 -3.29 -8.66 -4.24
C ASP A 145 -3.62 -9.63 -3.07
N ALA A 146 -2.66 -9.83 -2.16
CA ALA A 146 -2.86 -10.68 -0.99
C ALA A 146 -3.99 -10.18 -0.10
N LEU A 147 -4.08 -8.86 0.11
CA LEU A 147 -5.14 -8.25 0.89
C LEU A 147 -6.52 -8.36 0.22
N GLU A 148 -6.64 -8.09 -1.08
CA GLU A 148 -7.90 -8.21 -1.80
C GLU A 148 -8.43 -9.66 -1.76
N ARG A 149 -7.55 -10.66 -1.94
CA ARG A 149 -7.93 -12.06 -1.78
C ARG A 149 -8.40 -12.38 -0.36
N ALA A 150 -7.65 -11.94 0.65
CA ALA A 150 -8.00 -12.18 2.05
C ALA A 150 -9.31 -11.48 2.48
N LEU A 151 -9.62 -10.32 1.90
CA LEU A 151 -10.91 -9.64 2.08
C LEU A 151 -12.03 -10.37 1.34
N ALA A 152 -11.79 -10.81 0.10
CA ALA A 152 -12.78 -11.53 -0.70
C ALA A 152 -13.25 -12.83 -0.01
N ASP A 153 -12.35 -13.56 0.64
CA ASP A 153 -12.67 -14.77 1.41
C ASP A 153 -13.58 -14.51 2.63
N GLN A 154 -13.70 -13.24 3.06
CA GLN A 154 -14.54 -12.82 4.19
C GLN A 154 -15.86 -12.17 3.75
N ARG A 155 -16.03 -11.89 2.45
CA ARG A 155 -17.27 -11.32 1.92
C ARG A 155 -18.39 -12.36 2.03
N PRO A 156 -19.60 -11.97 2.47
CA PRO A 156 -20.74 -12.88 2.46
C PRO A 156 -21.12 -13.23 1.01
N ASP A 157 -21.52 -14.48 0.79
CA ASP A 157 -22.09 -14.98 -0.48
C ASP A 157 -23.34 -14.20 -0.94
#